data_AF-A0A7X8L0Q8-F1
#
_entry.id   AF-A0A7X8L0Q8-F1
#
_cell.length_a   1.000
_cell.length_b   1.000
_cell.length_c   1.000
_cell.angle_alpha   90.00
_cell.angle_beta   90.00
_cell.angle_gamma   90.00
#
_symmetry.space_group_name_H-M   'P 1'
#
loop_
_entity.id
_entity.type
_entity.pdbx_description
1 polymer ?
#
loop_
_entity_poly.entity_id
_entity_poly.type
_entity_poly.pdbx_seq_one_letter_code
_entity_poly.pdbx_strand_id
1 'polypeptide(L)'
;MTLQETIRNTMPLTVGEMVRIATEHNVPVTDVVIEEEMLLSGRSREEILDLVMVEYEHNLKAVEIGADGGESILLGTIATQLNKTEGTKFFSDKFLDDALFYTLAAQVGNHCVGLRPCAGTGDSCPYSGFIKAMMVNGYDREKIAEIGALMIKIGGLFRVGKVTTGCNMEGFGAGAPTVAAATVAMYGGTPEQMEKAMVIAISPTIAVPCTPRVLVPALCTTHVDGAIMIGMFSAKLLMSVDMDVNVPFDVMLAMASEVHVESARHVVPTVVEFMEPFFKRKDHVEALVSDEVKEGEKKHIEETLKKADDIAKKLATGTRSIVETFGDAVVGGSSQAVGSPTNAARICHELIEGDIKKLTIELYPELFARRAINIPGIVMGAVFGAPTSDYEMYNVSVQKAVEMGIEIDIVEGKEESIQKITIETDKMTAMVDTLNRGGGRLVLRDATPSLEEAKKAAEKLQIVLVD
;
A
#
# COMPACT_ATOMS: atom_id res chain seq x y z
N MET A 1 -26.72 4.19 -28.17
CA MET A 1 -27.08 3.04 -27.32
C MET A 1 -27.59 3.62 -26.01
N THR A 2 -28.68 3.13 -25.45
CA THR A 2 -29.13 3.59 -24.12
C THR A 2 -28.18 3.10 -23.03
N LEU A 3 -28.25 3.66 -21.82
CA LEU A 3 -27.48 3.18 -20.67
C LEU A 3 -27.72 1.67 -20.45
N GLN A 4 -28.99 1.26 -20.44
CA GLN A 4 -29.42 -0.13 -20.30
C GLN A 4 -28.86 -1.06 -21.37
N GLU A 5 -28.90 -0.65 -22.64
CA GLU A 5 -28.35 -1.45 -23.73
C GLU A 5 -26.83 -1.59 -23.60
N THR A 6 -26.14 -0.53 -23.18
CA THR A 6 -24.69 -0.54 -22.97
C THR A 6 -24.33 -1.51 -21.86
N ILE A 7 -24.97 -1.40 -20.69
CA ILE A 7 -24.74 -2.29 -19.54
C ILE A 7 -25.05 -3.74 -19.91
N ARG A 8 -26.18 -4.02 -20.57
CA ARG A 8 -26.57 -5.38 -20.96
C ARG A 8 -25.56 -6.06 -21.89
N ASN A 9 -24.86 -5.29 -22.72
CA ASN A 9 -23.86 -5.81 -23.65
C ASN A 9 -22.47 -5.98 -23.03
N THR A 10 -22.23 -5.45 -21.81
CA THR A 10 -20.93 -5.48 -21.15
C THR A 10 -20.93 -6.33 -19.88
N MET A 11 -22.09 -6.54 -19.25
CA MET A 11 -22.19 -7.28 -17.98
C MET A 11 -21.59 -8.71 -18.05
N PRO A 12 -20.99 -9.21 -16.95
CA PRO A 12 -20.82 -8.55 -15.65
C PRO A 12 -19.75 -7.44 -15.69
N LEU A 13 -20.03 -6.30 -15.04
CA LEU A 13 -19.16 -5.13 -15.12
C LEU A 13 -17.97 -5.19 -14.15
N THR A 14 -16.79 -4.80 -14.64
CA THR A 14 -15.63 -4.42 -13.81
C THR A 14 -15.76 -2.97 -13.29
N VAL A 15 -14.86 -2.52 -12.40
CA VAL A 15 -14.87 -1.12 -11.94
C VAL A 15 -14.54 -0.16 -13.06
N GLY A 16 -13.51 -0.47 -13.86
CA GLY A 16 -13.15 0.34 -15.02
C GLY A 16 -14.32 0.48 -16.01
N GLU A 17 -15.09 -0.59 -16.21
CA GLU A 17 -16.27 -0.55 -17.07
C GLU A 17 -17.42 0.26 -16.47
N MET A 18 -17.66 0.18 -15.16
CA MET A 18 -18.64 1.04 -14.49
C MET A 18 -18.29 2.53 -14.65
N VAL A 19 -17.01 2.89 -14.45
CA VAL A 19 -16.51 4.26 -14.59
C VAL A 19 -16.61 4.75 -16.03
N ARG A 20 -16.19 3.92 -17.00
CA ARG A 20 -16.28 4.23 -18.43
C ARG A 20 -17.72 4.49 -18.85
N ILE A 21 -18.64 3.58 -18.52
CA ILE A 21 -20.06 3.71 -18.87
C ILE A 21 -20.67 4.95 -18.21
N ALA A 22 -20.38 5.22 -16.93
CA ALA A 22 -20.84 6.41 -16.23
C ALA A 22 -20.36 7.71 -16.93
N THR A 23 -19.11 7.72 -17.39
CA THR A 23 -18.52 8.84 -18.13
C THR A 23 -19.19 9.02 -19.50
N GLU A 24 -19.34 7.96 -20.28
CA GLU A 24 -19.93 7.98 -21.62
C GLU A 24 -21.40 8.45 -21.61
N HIS A 25 -22.16 8.06 -20.59
CA HIS A 25 -23.58 8.41 -20.45
C HIS A 25 -23.82 9.66 -19.59
N ASN A 26 -22.76 10.26 -19.04
CA ASN A 26 -22.83 11.43 -18.14
C ASN A 26 -23.80 11.21 -16.96
N VAL A 27 -23.66 10.07 -16.29
CA VAL A 27 -24.44 9.68 -15.10
C VAL A 27 -23.51 9.35 -13.93
N PRO A 28 -23.98 9.44 -12.68
CA PRO A 28 -23.25 8.93 -11.52
C PRO A 28 -22.92 7.43 -11.66
N VAL A 29 -21.77 7.02 -11.13
CA VAL A 29 -21.40 5.58 -11.10
C VAL A 29 -22.42 4.76 -10.31
N THR A 30 -23.05 5.33 -9.28
CA THR A 30 -24.14 4.69 -8.52
C THR A 30 -25.31 4.27 -9.39
N ASP A 31 -25.65 5.05 -10.43
CA ASP A 31 -26.74 4.69 -11.35
C ASP A 31 -26.37 3.50 -12.22
N VAL A 32 -25.10 3.40 -12.64
CA VAL A 32 -24.61 2.23 -13.40
C VAL A 32 -24.70 0.96 -12.55
N VAL A 33 -24.30 1.03 -11.27
CA VAL A 33 -24.38 -0.10 -10.33
C VAL A 33 -25.82 -0.57 -10.14
N ILE A 34 -26.74 0.37 -9.90
CA ILE A 34 -28.14 0.06 -9.65
C ILE A 34 -28.79 -0.49 -10.92
N GLU A 35 -28.51 0.08 -12.09
CA GLU A 35 -29.05 -0.37 -13.36
C GLU A 35 -28.55 -1.78 -13.72
N GLU A 36 -27.29 -2.12 -13.43
CA GLU A 36 -26.79 -3.50 -13.56
C GLU A 36 -27.63 -4.48 -12.70
N GLU A 37 -27.92 -4.12 -11.45
CA GLU A 37 -28.73 -4.96 -10.55
C GLU A 37 -30.21 -5.02 -10.99
N MET A 38 -30.77 -3.94 -11.52
CA MET A 38 -32.12 -3.93 -12.12
C MET A 38 -32.21 -4.90 -13.29
N LEU A 39 -31.19 -4.92 -14.15
CA LEU A 39 -31.12 -5.84 -15.28
C LEU A 39 -30.92 -7.30 -14.86
N LEU A 40 -30.14 -7.55 -13.79
CA LEU A 40 -29.88 -8.89 -13.25
C LEU A 40 -31.09 -9.49 -12.53
N SER A 41 -31.74 -8.71 -11.66
CA SER A 41 -32.78 -9.19 -10.76
C SER A 41 -34.20 -9.00 -11.30
N GLY A 42 -34.37 -8.11 -12.29
CA GLY A 42 -35.69 -7.68 -12.78
C GLY A 42 -36.49 -6.84 -11.77
N ARG A 43 -35.85 -6.39 -10.68
CA ARG A 43 -36.48 -5.56 -9.63
C ARG A 43 -36.42 -4.08 -9.99
N SER A 44 -37.33 -3.31 -9.39
CA SER A 44 -37.32 -1.85 -9.49
C SER A 44 -36.18 -1.23 -8.69
N ARG A 45 -35.82 0.02 -9.01
CA ARG A 45 -34.82 0.81 -8.27
C ARG A 45 -35.17 0.88 -6.78
N GLU A 46 -36.41 1.21 -6.44
CA GLU A 46 -36.88 1.34 -5.05
C GLU A 46 -36.69 0.04 -4.27
N GLU A 47 -37.10 -1.10 -4.85
CA GLU A 47 -36.90 -2.41 -4.23
C GLU A 47 -35.41 -2.74 -4.03
N ILE A 48 -34.53 -2.39 -4.98
CA ILE A 48 -33.09 -2.61 -4.84
C ILE A 48 -32.52 -1.77 -3.70
N LEU A 49 -32.87 -0.49 -3.62
CA LEU A 49 -32.39 0.39 -2.55
C LEU A 49 -32.86 -0.10 -1.17
N ASP A 50 -34.08 -0.63 -1.07
CA ASP A 50 -34.59 -1.24 0.16
C ASP A 50 -33.80 -2.48 0.55
N LEU A 51 -33.54 -3.38 -0.41
CA LEU A 51 -32.78 -4.62 -0.16
C LEU A 51 -31.33 -4.33 0.20
N VAL A 52 -30.72 -3.30 -0.40
CA VAL A 52 -29.39 -2.85 0.00
C VAL A 52 -29.37 -2.46 1.48
N MET A 53 -30.39 -1.75 1.96
CA MET A 53 -30.45 -1.42 3.39
C MET A 53 -30.67 -2.65 4.28
N VAL A 54 -31.42 -3.65 3.81
CA VAL A 54 -31.56 -4.96 4.50
C VAL A 54 -30.22 -5.68 4.63
N GLU A 55 -29.32 -5.58 3.63
CA GLU A 55 -27.97 -6.15 3.73
C GLU A 55 -27.14 -5.51 4.86
N TYR A 56 -27.38 -4.24 5.19
CA TYR A 56 -26.69 -3.54 6.28
C TYR A 56 -27.28 -3.76 7.68
N GLU A 57 -28.54 -4.20 7.81
CA GLU A 57 -29.25 -4.27 9.10
C GLU A 57 -28.48 -4.99 10.22
N HIS A 58 -27.93 -6.17 9.93
CA HIS A 58 -27.17 -6.94 10.91
C HIS A 58 -25.95 -6.18 11.42
N ASN A 59 -25.19 -5.57 10.53
CA ASN A 59 -23.96 -4.87 10.90
C ASN A 59 -24.26 -3.49 11.52
N LEU A 60 -25.37 -2.84 11.16
CA LEU A 60 -25.83 -1.65 11.87
C LEU A 60 -26.26 -1.98 13.31
N LYS A 61 -26.89 -3.14 13.53
CA LYS A 61 -27.15 -3.65 14.88
C LYS A 61 -25.85 -3.94 15.64
N ALA A 62 -24.84 -4.51 14.97
CA ALA A 62 -23.53 -4.70 15.57
C ALA A 62 -22.91 -3.35 15.98
N VAL A 63 -22.97 -2.33 15.13
CA VAL A 63 -22.50 -0.97 15.45
C VAL A 63 -23.16 -0.44 16.73
N GLU A 64 -24.48 -0.58 16.87
CA GLU A 64 -25.21 -0.10 18.05
C GLU A 64 -24.76 -0.80 19.33
N ILE A 65 -24.61 -2.13 19.27
CA ILE A 65 -24.14 -2.93 20.41
C ILE A 65 -22.70 -2.58 20.78
N GLY A 66 -21.82 -2.42 19.80
CA GLY A 66 -20.43 -2.04 20.07
C GLY A 66 -20.30 -0.63 20.66
N ALA A 67 -21.11 0.31 20.19
CA ALA A 67 -21.11 1.70 20.66
C ALA A 67 -21.62 1.84 22.10
N ASP A 68 -22.53 0.96 22.53
CA ASP A 68 -23.19 1.04 23.84
C ASP A 68 -23.22 -0.32 24.56
N GLY A 69 -22.10 -0.66 25.21
CA GLY A 69 -22.01 -1.80 26.12
C GLY A 69 -21.37 -3.07 25.56
N GLY A 70 -20.95 -3.07 24.29
CA GLY A 70 -20.21 -4.17 23.68
C GLY A 70 -18.82 -4.37 24.28
N GLU A 71 -18.43 -5.63 24.43
CA GLU A 71 -17.10 -6.02 24.88
C GLU A 71 -16.51 -7.06 23.92
N SER A 72 -15.39 -6.68 23.31
CA SER A 72 -14.65 -7.50 22.38
C SER A 72 -13.51 -8.23 23.09
N ILE A 73 -13.31 -9.51 22.77
CA ILE A 73 -12.17 -10.26 23.29
C ILE A 73 -10.83 -9.61 22.92
N LEU A 74 -10.72 -8.86 21.83
CA LEU A 74 -9.45 -8.26 21.38
C LEU A 74 -9.36 -6.76 21.58
N LEU A 75 -10.52 -6.10 21.63
CA LEU A 75 -10.63 -4.65 21.67
C LEU A 75 -11.20 -4.15 22.99
N GLY A 76 -11.64 -5.04 23.89
CA GLY A 76 -12.32 -4.67 25.12
C GLY A 76 -13.53 -3.79 24.85
N THR A 77 -13.65 -2.71 25.60
CA THR A 77 -14.77 -1.75 25.56
C THR A 77 -14.41 -0.43 24.87
N ILE A 78 -13.41 -0.42 23.98
CA ILE A 78 -12.88 0.83 23.37
C ILE A 78 -13.96 1.70 22.74
N ALA A 79 -14.96 1.10 22.07
CA ALA A 79 -16.03 1.85 21.43
C ALA A 79 -16.92 2.54 22.47
N THR A 80 -17.28 1.86 23.56
CA THR A 80 -18.02 2.49 24.67
C THR A 80 -17.19 3.59 25.37
N GLN A 81 -15.88 3.42 25.48
CA GLN A 81 -14.99 4.45 26.04
C GLN A 81 -14.98 5.70 25.15
N LEU A 82 -14.82 5.52 23.84
CA LEU A 82 -14.87 6.61 22.85
C LEU A 82 -16.22 7.30 22.77
N ASN A 83 -17.31 6.57 22.98
CA ASN A 83 -18.65 7.16 22.99
C ASN A 83 -18.87 8.11 24.18
N LYS A 84 -18.13 7.88 25.29
CA LYS A 84 -18.17 8.71 26.50
C LYS A 84 -17.19 9.89 26.45
N THR A 85 -16.34 9.98 25.43
CA THR A 85 -15.41 11.09 25.27
C THR A 85 -16.18 12.37 24.99
N GLU A 86 -15.99 13.38 25.84
CA GLU A 86 -16.53 14.72 25.61
C GLU A 86 -15.64 15.50 24.62
N GLY A 87 -16.26 16.26 23.72
CA GLY A 87 -15.55 17.09 22.74
C GLY A 87 -15.10 16.33 21.50
N THR A 88 -13.88 16.61 21.03
CA THR A 88 -13.31 15.97 19.83
C THR A 88 -12.92 14.52 20.14
N LYS A 89 -13.31 13.59 19.26
CA LYS A 89 -12.90 12.19 19.41
C LYS A 89 -11.47 11.99 18.92
N PHE A 90 -11.16 12.45 17.69
CA PHE A 90 -9.84 12.27 17.09
C PHE A 90 -9.32 13.52 16.37
N PHE A 91 -10.00 13.95 15.29
CA PHE A 91 -9.46 14.91 14.32
C PHE A 91 -10.22 16.24 14.24
N SER A 92 -11.31 16.40 15.01
CA SER A 92 -12.21 17.56 14.99
C SER A 92 -13.03 17.71 13.70
N ASP A 93 -12.87 16.82 12.72
CA ASP A 93 -13.81 16.68 11.61
C ASP A 93 -14.92 15.73 12.04
N LYS A 94 -16.15 16.24 12.15
CA LYS A 94 -17.28 15.49 12.70
C LYS A 94 -17.58 14.21 11.91
N PHE A 95 -17.57 14.29 10.58
CA PHE A 95 -17.95 13.13 9.76
C PHE A 95 -16.85 12.06 9.82
N LEU A 96 -15.58 12.47 9.75
CA LEU A 96 -14.45 11.55 9.90
C LEU A 96 -14.45 10.89 11.28
N ASP A 97 -14.61 11.67 12.35
CA ASP A 97 -14.66 11.16 13.72
C ASP A 97 -15.84 10.17 13.90
N ASP A 98 -17.01 10.47 13.33
CA ASP A 98 -18.16 9.56 13.36
C ASP A 98 -17.89 8.27 12.57
N ALA A 99 -17.31 8.37 11.36
CA ALA A 99 -16.99 7.21 10.54
C ALA A 99 -15.99 6.27 11.24
N LEU A 100 -14.90 6.81 11.78
CA LEU A 100 -13.92 6.05 12.56
C LEU A 100 -14.56 5.41 13.80
N PHE A 101 -15.32 6.20 14.56
CA PHE A 101 -16.00 5.71 15.75
C PHE A 101 -16.95 4.55 15.45
N TYR A 102 -17.82 4.69 14.44
CA TYR A 102 -18.78 3.65 14.11
C TYR A 102 -18.12 2.43 13.45
N THR A 103 -16.97 2.59 12.80
CA THR A 103 -16.16 1.47 12.31
C THR A 103 -15.61 0.64 13.47
N LEU A 104 -15.03 1.26 14.50
CA LEU A 104 -14.61 0.56 15.72
C LEU A 104 -15.77 -0.09 16.46
N ALA A 105 -16.91 0.61 16.53
CA ALA A 105 -18.12 0.07 17.13
C ALA A 105 -18.62 -1.17 16.38
N ALA A 106 -18.61 -1.17 15.04
CA ALA A 106 -18.92 -2.34 14.23
C ALA A 106 -18.01 -3.54 14.57
N GLN A 107 -16.70 -3.30 14.72
CA GLN A 107 -15.74 -4.35 15.07
C GLN A 107 -16.03 -4.96 16.44
N VAL A 108 -16.24 -4.11 17.45
CA VAL A 108 -16.58 -4.57 18.81
C VAL A 108 -17.89 -5.37 18.79
N GLY A 109 -18.93 -4.82 18.17
CA GLY A 109 -20.24 -5.46 18.08
C GLY A 109 -20.23 -6.79 17.34
N ASN A 110 -19.46 -6.91 16.26
CA ASN A 110 -19.33 -8.15 15.50
C ASN A 110 -18.71 -9.28 16.35
N HIS A 111 -17.86 -8.97 17.32
CA HIS A 111 -17.38 -9.96 18.29
C HIS A 111 -18.43 -10.37 19.32
N CYS A 112 -19.48 -9.56 19.52
CA CYS A 112 -20.57 -9.84 20.45
C CYS A 112 -21.72 -10.62 19.80
N VAL A 113 -22.14 -10.23 18.58
CA VAL A 113 -23.34 -10.79 17.91
C VAL A 113 -23.03 -11.69 16.72
N GLY A 114 -21.75 -11.91 16.45
CA GLY A 114 -21.30 -12.63 15.26
C GLY A 114 -21.15 -11.68 14.07
N LEU A 115 -20.10 -11.92 13.31
CA LEU A 115 -19.79 -11.19 12.10
C LEU A 115 -20.70 -11.64 10.96
N ARG A 116 -21.35 -10.68 10.28
CA ARG A 116 -21.89 -10.85 8.93
C ARG A 116 -20.94 -10.14 7.95
N PRO A 117 -20.07 -10.85 7.23
CA PRO A 117 -19.12 -10.22 6.30
C PRO A 117 -19.81 -9.27 5.31
N CYS A 118 -19.62 -7.95 5.40
CA CYS A 118 -20.22 -7.02 4.43
C CYS A 118 -19.59 -7.28 3.06
N ALA A 119 -20.42 -7.48 2.04
CA ALA A 119 -19.99 -7.90 0.72
C ALA A 119 -19.04 -9.14 0.73
N GLY A 120 -19.10 -9.98 1.78
CA GLY A 120 -18.36 -11.23 1.94
C GLY A 120 -16.85 -11.14 2.23
N THR A 121 -16.30 -9.93 2.44
CA THR A 121 -14.95 -9.77 2.99
C THR A 121 -15.03 -9.87 4.51
N GLY A 122 -14.16 -10.65 5.14
CA GLY A 122 -14.34 -11.16 6.51
C GLY A 122 -14.29 -10.14 7.65
N ASP A 123 -14.30 -8.83 7.38
CA ASP A 123 -14.35 -7.75 8.37
C ASP A 123 -14.41 -6.39 7.64
N SER A 124 -15.53 -6.11 7.00
CA SER A 124 -15.83 -4.88 6.26
C SER A 124 -16.61 -3.88 7.13
N CYS A 125 -16.21 -3.78 8.39
CA CYS A 125 -16.61 -2.73 9.33
C CYS A 125 -16.45 -1.29 8.81
N PRO A 126 -15.54 -0.93 7.85
CA PRO A 126 -15.51 0.42 7.31
C PRO A 126 -16.84 0.78 6.62
N TYR A 127 -17.56 -0.22 6.09
CA TYR A 127 -18.74 0.01 5.26
C TYR A 127 -19.90 0.40 6.17
N SER A 128 -20.12 -0.39 7.22
CA SER A 128 -21.17 -0.12 8.22
C SER A 128 -20.86 1.14 9.03
N GLY A 129 -19.58 1.39 9.35
CA GLY A 129 -19.17 2.62 10.01
C GLY A 129 -19.44 3.86 9.15
N PHE A 130 -19.07 3.82 7.87
CA PHE A 130 -19.35 4.90 6.93
C PHE A 130 -20.86 5.13 6.73
N ILE A 131 -21.63 4.07 6.51
CA ILE A 131 -23.09 4.16 6.35
C ILE A 131 -23.75 4.71 7.63
N LYS A 132 -23.35 4.24 8.82
CA LYS A 132 -23.88 4.80 10.08
C LYS A 132 -23.50 6.26 10.25
N ALA A 133 -22.27 6.65 9.89
CA ALA A 133 -21.84 8.05 9.91
C ALA A 133 -22.70 8.92 8.99
N MET A 134 -23.03 8.45 7.79
CA MET A 134 -23.98 9.14 6.91
C MET A 134 -25.36 9.30 7.57
N MET A 135 -25.90 8.24 8.18
CA MET A 135 -27.20 8.29 8.84
C MET A 135 -27.24 9.35 9.96
N VAL A 136 -26.22 9.40 10.83
CA VAL A 136 -26.22 10.34 11.97
C VAL A 136 -25.84 11.77 11.59
N ASN A 137 -25.24 11.96 10.41
CA ASN A 137 -24.96 13.28 9.84
C ASN A 137 -26.09 13.78 8.92
N GLY A 138 -27.24 13.09 8.90
CA GLY A 138 -28.48 13.60 8.30
C GLY A 138 -28.56 13.50 6.78
N TYR A 139 -27.77 12.62 6.16
CA TYR A 139 -27.93 12.31 4.73
C TYR A 139 -29.26 11.61 4.47
N ASP A 140 -29.84 11.83 3.29
CA ASP A 140 -31.12 11.22 2.90
C ASP A 140 -30.99 9.71 2.66
N ARG A 141 -32.09 8.98 2.89
CA ARG A 141 -32.10 7.51 2.82
C ARG A 141 -31.75 6.99 1.42
N GLU A 142 -32.20 7.67 0.37
CA GLU A 142 -31.94 7.26 -1.01
C GLU A 142 -30.45 7.33 -1.30
N LYS A 143 -29.80 8.47 -1.01
CA LYS A 143 -28.36 8.66 -1.16
C LYS A 143 -27.53 7.67 -0.34
N ILE A 144 -27.96 7.38 0.90
CA ILE A 144 -27.32 6.37 1.75
C ILE A 144 -27.40 4.99 1.07
N ALA A 145 -28.56 4.60 0.54
CA ALA A 145 -28.76 3.32 -0.12
C ALA A 145 -27.99 3.23 -1.46
N GLU A 146 -27.94 4.30 -2.24
CA GLU A 146 -27.16 4.38 -3.49
C GLU A 146 -25.66 4.16 -3.23
N ILE A 147 -25.12 4.84 -2.21
CA ILE A 147 -23.72 4.67 -1.80
C ILE A 147 -23.50 3.27 -1.21
N GLY A 148 -24.44 2.77 -0.41
CA GLY A 148 -24.42 1.39 0.08
C GLY A 148 -24.33 0.36 -1.06
N ALA A 149 -25.09 0.55 -2.14
CA ALA A 149 -25.07 -0.32 -3.32
C ALA A 149 -23.70 -0.29 -4.00
N LEU A 150 -23.12 0.89 -4.21
CA LEU A 150 -21.77 1.06 -4.75
C LEU A 150 -20.72 0.34 -3.87
N MET A 151 -20.81 0.51 -2.55
CA MET A 151 -19.88 -0.13 -1.62
C MET A 151 -19.99 -1.67 -1.64
N ILE A 152 -21.20 -2.20 -1.71
CA ILE A 152 -21.44 -3.64 -1.82
C ILE A 152 -20.90 -4.18 -3.15
N LYS A 153 -21.15 -3.51 -4.28
CA LYS A 153 -20.65 -3.93 -5.60
C LYS A 153 -19.13 -4.01 -5.64
N ILE A 154 -18.44 -2.96 -5.19
CA ILE A 154 -16.97 -2.94 -5.16
C ILE A 154 -16.44 -4.00 -4.18
N GLY A 155 -16.99 -4.06 -2.96
CA GLY A 155 -16.59 -5.07 -1.97
C GLY A 155 -16.81 -6.51 -2.44
N GLY A 156 -17.83 -6.75 -3.26
CA GLY A 156 -18.14 -8.06 -3.82
C GLY A 156 -17.02 -8.60 -4.71
N LEU A 157 -16.27 -7.72 -5.40
CA LEU A 157 -15.10 -8.10 -6.19
C LEU A 157 -13.96 -8.60 -5.29
N PHE A 158 -13.70 -7.89 -4.18
CA PHE A 158 -12.69 -8.29 -3.20
C PHE A 158 -13.02 -9.63 -2.53
N ARG A 159 -14.30 -9.89 -2.23
CA ARG A 159 -14.73 -11.20 -1.72
C ARG A 159 -14.36 -12.33 -2.67
N VAL A 160 -14.52 -12.14 -3.97
CA VAL A 160 -14.18 -13.16 -4.96
C VAL A 160 -12.66 -13.34 -5.05
N GLY A 161 -11.89 -12.25 -5.05
CA GLY A 161 -10.43 -12.31 -5.10
C GLY A 161 -9.77 -12.78 -3.80
N LYS A 162 -10.47 -12.73 -2.67
CA LYS A 162 -9.97 -13.20 -1.38
C LYS A 162 -10.04 -14.73 -1.28
N VAL A 163 -8.94 -15.38 -1.65
CA VAL A 163 -8.79 -16.84 -1.65
C VAL A 163 -7.88 -17.39 -0.56
N THR A 164 -7.20 -16.53 0.20
CA THR A 164 -6.29 -16.90 1.31
C THR A 164 -6.46 -15.94 2.51
N THR A 165 -5.43 -15.80 3.35
CA THR A 165 -5.37 -14.88 4.49
C THR A 165 -4.63 -13.60 4.10
N GLY A 166 -5.25 -12.44 4.32
CA GLY A 166 -4.66 -11.15 3.93
C GLY A 166 -5.60 -9.98 4.18
N CYS A 167 -5.14 -8.94 4.88
CA CYS A 167 -5.95 -7.73 5.06
C CYS A 167 -6.05 -6.92 3.76
N ASN A 168 -5.12 -7.14 2.84
CA ASN A 168 -5.08 -6.57 1.48
C ASN A 168 -6.32 -6.90 0.62
N MET A 169 -7.05 -7.98 0.93
CA MET A 169 -8.32 -8.31 0.26
C MET A 169 -9.52 -8.29 1.23
N GLU A 170 -9.35 -7.69 2.43
CA GLU A 170 -10.38 -7.60 3.46
C GLU A 170 -10.55 -6.17 3.98
N GLY A 171 -10.56 -5.97 5.31
CA GLY A 171 -10.96 -4.71 5.94
C GLY A 171 -10.13 -3.51 5.50
N PHE A 172 -8.82 -3.69 5.26
CA PHE A 172 -7.98 -2.58 4.82
C PHE A 172 -8.02 -2.39 3.31
N GLY A 173 -7.67 -3.44 2.54
CA GLY A 173 -7.55 -3.32 1.09
C GLY A 173 -8.85 -3.30 0.32
N ALA A 174 -9.93 -3.92 0.82
CA ALA A 174 -11.27 -3.72 0.27
C ALA A 174 -11.90 -2.41 0.80
N GLY A 175 -11.65 -2.10 2.08
CA GLY A 175 -12.16 -0.89 2.74
C GLY A 175 -11.70 0.41 2.10
N ALA A 176 -10.39 0.60 1.94
CA ALA A 176 -9.82 1.86 1.50
C ALA A 176 -10.36 2.32 0.12
N PRO A 177 -10.29 1.53 -0.97
CA PRO A 177 -10.85 1.94 -2.25
C PRO A 177 -12.37 2.05 -2.23
N THR A 178 -13.06 1.21 -1.46
CA THR A 178 -14.53 1.30 -1.34
C THR A 178 -14.97 2.59 -0.67
N VAL A 179 -14.28 3.01 0.40
CA VAL A 179 -14.53 4.29 1.09
C VAL A 179 -14.14 5.46 0.20
N ALA A 180 -13.07 5.34 -0.60
CA ALA A 180 -12.72 6.36 -1.60
C ALA A 180 -13.87 6.56 -2.60
N ALA A 181 -14.40 5.48 -3.16
CA ALA A 181 -15.51 5.52 -4.10
C ALA A 181 -16.77 6.14 -3.47
N ALA A 182 -17.13 5.69 -2.26
CA ALA A 182 -18.25 6.22 -1.50
C ALA A 182 -18.09 7.73 -1.22
N THR A 183 -16.89 8.17 -0.85
CA THR A 183 -16.60 9.58 -0.56
C THR A 183 -16.71 10.44 -1.82
N VAL A 184 -16.16 10.00 -2.96
CA VAL A 184 -16.32 10.72 -4.23
C VAL A 184 -17.80 10.83 -4.63
N ALA A 185 -18.56 9.73 -4.53
CA ALA A 185 -19.99 9.72 -4.82
C ALA A 185 -20.80 10.62 -3.86
N MET A 186 -20.42 10.67 -2.58
CA MET A 186 -21.04 11.49 -1.55
C MET A 186 -20.85 12.98 -1.81
N TYR A 187 -19.65 13.38 -2.25
CA TYR A 187 -19.31 14.79 -2.52
C TYR A 187 -19.51 15.21 -3.98
N GLY A 188 -20.04 14.34 -4.84
CA GLY A 188 -20.40 14.65 -6.22
C GLY A 188 -19.20 14.80 -7.17
N GLY A 189 -18.12 14.08 -6.94
CA GLY A 189 -16.98 14.04 -7.88
C GLY A 189 -17.28 13.22 -9.14
N THR A 190 -16.42 13.36 -10.14
CA THR A 190 -16.59 12.70 -11.45
C THR A 190 -16.26 11.19 -11.39
N PRO A 191 -16.74 10.38 -12.35
CA PRO A 191 -16.34 8.98 -12.44
C PRO A 191 -14.81 8.79 -12.55
N GLU A 192 -14.13 9.67 -13.28
CA GLU A 192 -12.66 9.65 -13.39
C GLU A 192 -11.98 9.92 -12.03
N GLN A 193 -12.46 10.92 -11.27
CA GLN A 193 -11.97 11.17 -9.91
C GLN A 193 -12.20 9.98 -8.99
N MET A 194 -13.31 9.25 -9.17
CA MET A 194 -13.61 8.04 -8.41
C MET A 194 -12.56 6.96 -8.68
N GLU A 195 -12.29 6.64 -9.94
CA GLU A 195 -11.30 5.62 -10.29
C GLU A 195 -9.90 5.98 -9.77
N LYS A 196 -9.46 7.22 -10.02
CA LYS A 196 -8.17 7.72 -9.55
C LYS A 196 -8.06 7.64 -8.02
N ALA A 197 -9.11 8.04 -7.30
CA ALA A 197 -9.13 7.96 -5.84
C ALA A 197 -9.05 6.51 -5.33
N MET A 198 -9.74 5.57 -5.99
CA MET A 198 -9.67 4.15 -5.66
C MET A 198 -8.26 3.57 -5.87
N VAL A 199 -7.58 3.97 -6.97
CA VAL A 199 -6.21 3.53 -7.29
C VAL A 199 -5.21 3.97 -6.21
N ILE A 200 -5.28 5.21 -5.75
CA ILE A 200 -4.39 5.68 -4.67
C ILE A 200 -4.75 5.01 -3.36
N ALA A 201 -6.04 4.82 -3.07
CA ALA A 201 -6.48 4.25 -1.82
C ALA A 201 -6.08 2.78 -1.65
N ILE A 202 -6.08 1.97 -2.73
CA ILE A 202 -5.64 0.57 -2.67
C ILE A 202 -4.11 0.43 -2.62
N SER A 203 -3.35 1.37 -3.20
CA SER A 203 -1.87 1.31 -3.30
C SER A 203 -1.13 0.95 -1.99
N PRO A 204 -1.40 1.58 -0.82
CA PRO A 204 -0.70 1.26 0.43
C PRO A 204 -1.19 -0.03 1.09
N THR A 205 -2.19 -0.71 0.52
CA THR A 205 -2.83 -1.90 1.11
C THR A 205 -2.33 -3.21 0.51
N ILE A 206 -1.48 -3.15 -0.53
CA ILE A 206 -0.93 -4.31 -1.23
C ILE A 206 0.03 -5.11 -0.33
N ALA A 207 -0.06 -6.44 -0.40
CA ALA A 207 0.72 -7.38 0.42
C ALA A 207 0.57 -7.18 1.94
N VAL A 208 -0.44 -6.45 2.41
CA VAL A 208 -0.71 -6.32 3.83
C VAL A 208 -1.25 -7.67 4.34
N PRO A 209 -0.49 -8.39 5.16
CA PRO A 209 -0.94 -9.66 5.69
C PRO A 209 -2.17 -9.41 6.54
N CYS A 210 -3.01 -10.43 6.67
CA CYS A 210 -3.93 -10.41 7.79
C CYS A 210 -3.01 -10.31 9.00
N THR A 211 -3.20 -9.29 9.85
CA THR A 211 -2.61 -9.40 11.19
C THR A 211 -3.08 -10.76 11.73
N PRO A 212 -2.45 -11.35 12.73
CA PRO A 212 -3.08 -12.49 13.39
C PRO A 212 -4.40 -12.14 14.09
N ARG A 213 -4.95 -10.94 13.81
CA ARG A 213 -6.32 -10.39 13.67
C ARG A 213 -7.37 -10.83 14.65
N VAL A 214 -7.38 -12.09 15.02
CA VAL A 214 -8.31 -12.63 16.00
C VAL A 214 -7.65 -13.03 17.33
N LEU A 215 -6.33 -12.86 17.45
CA LEU A 215 -5.60 -13.30 18.63
C LEU A 215 -4.72 -12.21 19.25
N VAL A 216 -3.99 -11.38 18.50
CA VAL A 216 -3.26 -10.26 19.13
C VAL A 216 -4.23 -9.11 19.41
N PRO A 217 -4.34 -8.64 20.67
CA PRO A 217 -5.23 -7.53 21.02
C PRO A 217 -4.94 -6.25 20.20
N ALA A 218 -5.99 -5.51 19.87
CA ALA A 218 -5.98 -4.19 19.23
C ALA A 218 -5.35 -4.02 17.83
N LEU A 219 -4.51 -4.92 17.32
CA LEU A 219 -3.77 -4.66 16.06
C LEU A 219 -4.63 -4.53 14.79
N CYS A 220 -5.90 -4.96 14.82
CA CYS A 220 -6.82 -4.80 13.68
C CYS A 220 -7.40 -3.38 13.57
N THR A 221 -7.38 -2.57 14.64
CA THR A 221 -8.11 -1.29 14.67
C THR A 221 -7.61 -0.34 13.59
N THR A 222 -6.30 -0.11 13.51
CA THR A 222 -5.69 0.83 12.55
C THR A 222 -5.74 0.34 11.11
N HIS A 223 -5.90 -0.96 10.87
CA HIS A 223 -6.12 -1.46 9.50
C HIS A 223 -7.50 -1.04 9.00
N VAL A 224 -8.52 -1.15 9.85
CA VAL A 224 -9.91 -0.94 9.46
C VAL A 224 -10.30 0.53 9.55
N ASP A 225 -9.89 1.25 10.59
CA ASP A 225 -10.00 2.70 10.64
C ASP A 225 -9.08 3.39 9.63
N GLY A 226 -7.91 2.79 9.36
CA GLY A 226 -7.00 3.23 8.31
C GLY A 226 -7.65 3.20 6.93
N ALA A 227 -8.56 2.25 6.66
CA ALA A 227 -9.35 2.26 5.43
C ALA A 227 -10.24 3.50 5.31
N ILE A 228 -10.86 3.95 6.42
CA ILE A 228 -11.64 5.19 6.43
C ILE A 228 -10.74 6.39 6.10
N MET A 229 -9.61 6.52 6.81
CA MET A 229 -8.69 7.64 6.63
C MET A 229 -8.11 7.69 5.21
N ILE A 230 -7.56 6.57 4.72
CA ILE A 230 -6.94 6.49 3.40
C ILE A 230 -7.98 6.70 2.30
N GLY A 231 -9.16 6.10 2.42
CA GLY A 231 -10.24 6.25 1.45
C GLY A 231 -10.70 7.71 1.35
N MET A 232 -11.03 8.33 2.49
CA MET A 232 -11.48 9.72 2.52
C MET A 232 -10.40 10.70 2.06
N PHE A 233 -9.14 10.50 2.47
CA PHE A 233 -8.02 11.33 2.02
C PHE A 233 -7.82 11.23 0.51
N SER A 234 -7.79 10.01 -0.04
CA SER A 234 -7.58 9.79 -1.48
C SER A 234 -8.69 10.44 -2.30
N ALA A 235 -9.95 10.31 -1.87
CA ALA A 235 -11.08 10.99 -2.52
C ALA A 235 -10.95 12.52 -2.46
N LYS A 236 -10.71 13.09 -1.27
CA LYS A 236 -10.59 14.54 -1.10
C LYS A 236 -9.42 15.13 -1.88
N LEU A 237 -8.28 14.44 -1.93
CA LEU A 237 -7.12 14.85 -2.71
C LEU A 237 -7.48 14.93 -4.20
N LEU A 238 -8.01 13.85 -4.78
CA LEU A 238 -8.29 13.75 -6.22
C LEU A 238 -9.44 14.64 -6.68
N MET A 239 -10.32 15.03 -5.75
CA MET A 239 -11.34 16.04 -6.00
C MET A 239 -10.80 17.48 -5.92
N SER A 240 -9.65 17.70 -5.29
CA SER A 240 -9.10 19.04 -5.03
C SER A 240 -7.99 19.45 -6.01
N VAL A 241 -7.29 18.48 -6.62
CA VAL A 241 -6.16 18.74 -7.51
C VAL A 241 -6.28 17.92 -8.79
N ASP A 242 -5.66 18.43 -9.86
CA ASP A 242 -5.41 17.63 -11.06
C ASP A 242 -4.10 16.85 -10.85
N MET A 243 -4.24 15.55 -10.62
CA MET A 243 -3.13 14.62 -10.39
C MET A 243 -3.20 13.51 -11.43
N ASP A 244 -2.07 13.27 -12.10
CA ASP A 244 -1.96 12.18 -13.05
C ASP A 244 -1.87 10.84 -12.33
N VAL A 245 -2.87 10.00 -12.57
CA VAL A 245 -2.96 8.61 -12.09
C VAL A 245 -3.38 7.81 -13.31
N ASN A 246 -2.42 7.13 -13.91
CA ASN A 246 -2.56 6.48 -15.22
C ASN A 246 -2.73 4.96 -15.15
N VAL A 247 -2.74 4.39 -13.94
CA VAL A 247 -2.96 2.95 -13.73
C VAL A 247 -4.47 2.73 -13.55
N PRO A 248 -5.12 1.90 -14.40
CA PRO A 248 -6.54 1.57 -14.22
C PRO A 248 -6.79 0.83 -12.90
N PHE A 249 -7.95 1.03 -12.28
CA PHE A 249 -8.24 0.37 -11.00
C PHE A 249 -8.27 -1.16 -11.13
N ASP A 250 -8.79 -1.67 -12.24
CA ASP A 250 -8.86 -3.12 -12.49
C ASP A 250 -7.46 -3.77 -12.50
N VAL A 251 -6.42 -3.04 -12.95
CA VAL A 251 -5.02 -3.52 -12.89
C VAL A 251 -4.55 -3.61 -11.44
N MET A 252 -4.86 -2.60 -10.62
CA MET A 252 -4.51 -2.61 -9.20
C MET A 252 -5.23 -3.72 -8.44
N LEU A 253 -6.51 -3.95 -8.74
CA LEU A 253 -7.30 -5.01 -8.12
C LEU A 253 -6.77 -6.40 -8.50
N ALA A 254 -6.46 -6.63 -9.79
CA ALA A 254 -5.88 -7.89 -10.25
C ALA A 254 -4.49 -8.13 -9.63
N MET A 255 -3.64 -7.10 -9.55
CA MET A 255 -2.36 -7.19 -8.85
C MET A 255 -2.57 -7.53 -7.37
N ALA A 256 -3.54 -6.90 -6.69
CA ALA A 256 -3.84 -7.16 -5.29
C ALA A 256 -4.29 -8.61 -5.05
N SER A 257 -5.08 -9.20 -5.96
CA SER A 257 -5.52 -10.60 -5.84
C SER A 257 -4.39 -11.60 -6.07
N GLU A 258 -3.48 -11.36 -7.01
CA GLU A 258 -2.32 -12.23 -7.22
C GLU A 258 -1.35 -12.15 -6.02
N VAL A 259 -1.06 -10.93 -5.57
CA VAL A 259 -0.20 -10.70 -4.39
C VAL A 259 -0.80 -11.28 -3.12
N HIS A 260 -2.12 -11.39 -3.00
CA HIS A 260 -2.79 -12.02 -1.86
C HIS A 260 -2.35 -13.49 -1.66
N VAL A 261 -2.20 -14.24 -2.75
CA VAL A 261 -1.74 -15.64 -2.71
C VAL A 261 -0.29 -15.72 -2.26
N GLU A 262 0.56 -14.85 -2.81
CA GLU A 262 1.99 -14.80 -2.48
C GLU A 262 2.24 -14.32 -1.05
N SER A 263 1.48 -13.34 -0.57
CA SER A 263 1.50 -12.87 0.82
C SER A 263 1.21 -14.00 1.80
N ALA A 264 0.19 -14.83 1.52
CA ALA A 264 -0.13 -15.96 2.38
C ALA A 264 1.00 -17.01 2.46
N ARG A 265 1.80 -17.15 1.40
CA ARG A 265 2.94 -18.09 1.33
C ARG A 265 4.21 -17.54 1.96
N HIS A 266 4.48 -16.25 1.76
CA HIS A 266 5.81 -15.67 2.02
C HIS A 266 5.83 -14.62 3.12
N VAL A 267 4.71 -13.91 3.36
CA VAL A 267 4.64 -12.82 4.34
C VAL A 267 3.99 -13.29 5.63
N VAL A 268 2.83 -13.95 5.52
CA VAL A 268 2.04 -14.39 6.68
C VAL A 268 2.84 -15.29 7.64
N PRO A 269 3.62 -16.30 7.18
CA PRO A 269 4.37 -17.15 8.10
C PRO A 269 5.36 -16.38 8.97
N THR A 270 6.10 -15.43 8.39
CA THR A 270 7.04 -14.59 9.15
C THR A 270 6.30 -13.70 10.14
N VAL A 271 5.16 -13.11 9.75
CA VAL A 271 4.37 -12.30 10.69
C VAL A 271 3.84 -13.15 11.84
N VAL A 272 3.34 -14.35 11.57
CA VAL A 272 2.84 -15.27 12.61
C VAL A 272 3.96 -15.65 13.57
N GLU A 273 5.16 -15.97 13.09
CA GLU A 273 6.31 -16.32 13.93
C GLU A 273 6.55 -15.29 15.04
N PHE A 274 6.53 -13.99 14.70
CA PHE A 274 6.78 -12.92 15.67
C PHE A 274 5.57 -12.59 16.56
N MET A 275 4.35 -12.87 16.10
CA MET A 275 3.12 -12.42 16.73
C MET A 275 2.42 -13.50 17.56
N GLU A 276 2.62 -14.78 17.23
CA GLU A 276 2.04 -15.94 17.94
C GLU A 276 2.23 -15.89 19.46
N PRO A 277 3.39 -15.46 20.00
CA PRO A 277 3.57 -15.29 21.45
C PRO A 277 2.54 -14.38 22.14
N PHE A 278 1.92 -13.47 21.40
CA PHE A 278 0.98 -12.47 21.92
C PHE A 278 -0.49 -12.83 21.66
N PHE A 279 -0.75 -14.05 21.16
CA PHE A 279 -2.09 -14.52 20.90
C PHE A 279 -2.87 -14.65 22.20
N LYS A 280 -4.05 -14.04 22.25
CA LYS A 280 -4.96 -14.10 23.37
C LYS A 280 -5.54 -15.51 23.47
N ARG A 281 -5.34 -16.11 24.64
CA ARG A 281 -5.80 -17.45 24.97
C ARG A 281 -7.02 -17.38 25.89
N LYS A 282 -7.78 -18.47 25.95
CA LYS A 282 -8.96 -18.60 26.82
C LYS A 282 -8.67 -19.66 27.87
N ASP A 283 -8.71 -19.29 29.15
CA ASP A 283 -8.30 -20.17 30.27
C ASP A 283 -8.96 -21.57 30.24
N HIS A 284 -10.25 -21.63 29.91
CA HIS A 284 -10.98 -22.92 29.83
C HIS A 284 -10.57 -23.77 28.62
N VAL A 285 -10.05 -23.17 27.55
CA VAL A 285 -9.47 -23.89 26.41
C VAL A 285 -8.05 -24.34 26.76
N GLU A 286 -7.26 -23.47 27.37
CA GLU A 286 -5.91 -23.79 27.85
C GLU A 286 -5.92 -24.94 28.86
N ALA A 287 -6.95 -25.05 29.69
CA ALA A 287 -7.12 -26.17 30.62
C ALA A 287 -7.21 -27.54 29.91
N LEU A 288 -7.55 -27.58 28.62
CA LEU A 288 -7.65 -28.80 27.81
C LEU A 288 -6.32 -29.16 27.11
N VAL A 289 -5.35 -28.25 27.11
CA VAL A 289 -4.04 -28.42 26.48
C VAL A 289 -3.07 -29.10 27.46
N SER A 290 -2.30 -30.08 26.98
CA SER A 290 -1.34 -30.81 27.83
C SER A 290 -0.20 -29.92 28.32
N ASP A 291 0.36 -30.26 29.47
CA ASP A 291 1.48 -29.49 30.05
C ASP A 291 2.73 -29.53 29.16
N GLU A 292 2.93 -30.61 28.41
CA GLU A 292 4.02 -30.73 27.43
C GLU A 292 3.90 -29.68 26.31
N VAL A 293 2.69 -29.48 25.77
CA VAL A 293 2.45 -28.45 24.74
C VAL A 293 2.65 -27.06 25.31
N LYS A 294 2.11 -26.79 26.52
CA LYS A 294 2.27 -25.49 27.19
C LYS A 294 3.73 -25.13 27.47
N GLU A 295 4.51 -26.09 27.93
CA GLU A 295 5.95 -25.87 28.20
C GLU A 295 6.73 -25.66 26.89
N GLY A 296 6.38 -26.40 25.83
CA GLY A 296 6.92 -26.18 24.48
C GLY A 296 6.62 -24.78 23.95
N GLU A 297 5.38 -24.32 24.07
CA GLU A 297 4.97 -22.96 23.68
C GLU A 297 5.67 -21.90 24.51
N LYS A 298 5.80 -22.09 25.82
CA LYS A 298 6.51 -21.15 26.70
C LYS A 298 7.97 -20.99 26.28
N LYS A 299 8.65 -22.11 25.99
CA LYS A 299 10.02 -22.07 25.47
C LYS A 299 10.09 -21.35 24.11
N HIS A 300 9.14 -21.62 23.22
CA HIS A 300 9.07 -20.94 21.92
C HIS A 300 8.87 -19.43 22.07
N ILE A 301 8.01 -18.99 23.01
CA ILE A 301 7.80 -17.58 23.34
C ILE A 301 9.12 -16.93 23.78
N GLU A 302 9.86 -17.56 24.69
CA GLU A 302 11.15 -17.05 25.18
C GLU A 302 12.19 -16.94 24.04
N GLU A 303 12.25 -17.94 23.16
CA GLU A 303 13.14 -17.93 21.98
C GLU A 303 12.77 -16.82 20.98
N THR A 304 11.49 -16.64 20.68
CA THR A 304 11.00 -15.59 19.77
C THR A 304 11.25 -14.19 20.34
N LEU A 305 11.00 -13.97 21.63
CA LEU A 305 11.27 -12.68 22.29
C LEU A 305 12.77 -12.35 22.28
N LYS A 306 13.63 -13.35 22.52
CA LYS A 306 15.08 -13.18 22.43
C LYS A 306 15.51 -12.84 21.00
N LYS A 307 15.01 -13.57 20.00
CA LYS A 307 15.26 -13.28 18.58
C LYS A 307 14.83 -11.86 18.21
N ALA A 308 13.67 -11.42 18.68
CA ALA A 308 13.17 -10.06 18.45
C ALA A 308 14.07 -9.00 19.10
N ASP A 309 14.53 -9.20 20.34
CA ASP A 309 15.48 -8.30 21.01
C ASP A 309 16.83 -8.25 20.29
N ASP A 310 17.38 -9.39 19.89
CA ASP A 310 18.64 -9.47 19.13
C ASP A 310 18.54 -8.70 17.80
N ILE A 311 17.43 -8.85 17.08
CA ILE A 311 17.14 -8.09 15.84
C ILE A 311 17.03 -6.59 16.15
N ALA A 312 16.25 -6.20 17.16
CA ALA A 312 16.06 -4.80 17.54
C ALA A 312 17.38 -4.14 17.97
N LYS A 313 18.21 -4.85 18.73
CA LYS A 313 19.57 -4.43 19.12
C LYS A 313 20.49 -4.27 17.91
N LYS A 314 20.44 -5.21 16.95
CA LYS A 314 21.22 -5.10 15.71
C LYS A 314 20.80 -3.88 14.90
N LEU A 315 19.50 -3.62 14.76
CA LEU A 315 18.97 -2.44 14.08
C LEU A 315 19.42 -1.15 14.77
N ALA A 316 19.27 -1.07 16.10
CA ALA A 316 19.70 0.08 16.89
C ALA A 316 21.21 0.33 16.79
N THR A 317 22.03 -0.72 16.82
CA THR A 317 23.50 -0.64 16.68
C THR A 317 23.92 -0.12 15.31
N GLY A 318 23.12 -0.39 14.26
CA GLY A 318 23.37 0.13 12.91
C GLY A 318 22.97 1.58 12.69
N THR A 319 22.36 2.25 13.68
CA THR A 319 21.96 3.65 13.55
C THR A 319 23.15 4.60 13.68
N ARG A 320 23.08 5.74 12.98
CA ARG A 320 24.03 6.85 13.14
C ARG A 320 23.57 7.79 14.25
N SER A 321 24.46 8.73 14.61
CA SER A 321 24.11 9.84 15.47
C SER A 321 22.87 10.57 14.94
N ILE A 322 21.92 10.90 15.82
CA ILE A 322 20.68 11.60 15.44
C ILE A 322 20.91 12.99 14.83
N VAL A 323 22.10 13.59 15.04
CA VAL A 323 22.49 14.87 14.42
C VAL A 323 23.19 14.70 13.06
N GLU A 324 23.45 13.46 12.64
CA GLU A 324 24.15 13.10 11.38
C GLU A 324 23.48 11.89 10.68
N THR A 325 22.16 11.72 10.89
CA THR A 325 21.41 10.57 10.34
C THR A 325 20.84 10.82 8.95
N PHE A 326 20.56 12.08 8.59
CA PHE A 326 20.09 12.38 7.24
C PHE A 326 21.21 12.13 6.22
N GLY A 327 20.89 11.33 5.20
CA GLY A 327 21.76 11.15 4.05
C GLY A 327 21.79 12.40 3.16
N ASP A 328 22.70 12.38 2.19
CA ASP A 328 22.76 13.45 1.19
C ASP A 328 21.45 13.57 0.41
N ALA A 329 21.17 14.78 -0.07
CA ALA A 329 20.06 14.98 -0.99
C ALA A 329 20.25 14.10 -2.24
N VAL A 330 19.16 13.46 -2.67
CA VAL A 330 19.12 12.61 -3.86
C VAL A 330 18.09 13.16 -4.84
N VAL A 331 18.57 13.59 -6.00
CA VAL A 331 17.77 14.00 -7.15
C VAL A 331 16.95 12.83 -7.69
N GLY A 332 15.81 13.12 -8.34
CA GLY A 332 14.92 12.09 -8.89
C GLY A 332 14.06 11.35 -7.86
N GLY A 333 14.08 11.76 -6.59
CA GLY A 333 13.07 11.38 -5.59
C GLY A 333 13.13 9.94 -5.05
N SER A 334 14.15 9.16 -5.42
CA SER A 334 14.32 7.80 -4.90
C SER A 334 15.78 7.51 -4.55
N SER A 335 16.03 7.30 -3.26
CA SER A 335 17.37 6.98 -2.78
C SER A 335 17.84 5.58 -3.23
N GLN A 336 16.91 4.62 -3.36
CA GLN A 336 17.20 3.29 -3.89
C GLN A 336 17.31 3.30 -5.41
N ALA A 337 16.37 3.94 -6.11
CA ALA A 337 16.37 3.88 -7.56
C ALA A 337 17.40 4.81 -8.19
N VAL A 338 17.73 5.95 -7.58
CA VAL A 338 18.64 6.96 -8.16
C VAL A 338 19.93 7.08 -7.36
N GLY A 339 19.83 7.22 -6.03
CA GLY A 339 20.98 7.48 -5.17
C GLY A 339 22.06 6.40 -5.23
N SER A 340 21.67 5.13 -5.01
CA SER A 340 22.62 4.00 -5.00
C SER A 340 23.29 3.79 -6.38
N PRO A 341 22.56 3.77 -7.51
CA PRO A 341 23.20 3.67 -8.83
C PRO A 341 24.09 4.86 -9.18
N THR A 342 23.70 6.08 -8.79
CA THR A 342 24.54 7.28 -8.98
C THR A 342 25.84 7.20 -8.19
N ASN A 343 25.79 6.69 -6.95
CA ASN A 343 26.99 6.48 -6.15
C ASN A 343 27.90 5.38 -6.73
N ALA A 344 27.34 4.28 -7.24
CA ALA A 344 28.13 3.28 -7.98
C ALA A 344 28.85 3.91 -9.19
N ALA A 345 28.15 4.79 -9.91
CA ALA A 345 28.68 5.51 -11.06
C ALA A 345 29.80 6.51 -10.67
N ARG A 346 29.63 7.25 -9.56
CA ARG A 346 30.63 8.18 -9.03
C ARG A 346 31.90 7.46 -8.56
N ILE A 347 31.76 6.27 -7.93
CA ILE A 347 32.91 5.44 -7.59
C ILE A 347 33.66 5.07 -8.88
N CYS A 348 32.95 4.63 -9.93
CA CYS A 348 33.57 4.29 -11.21
C CYS A 348 34.26 5.49 -11.85
N HIS A 349 33.67 6.69 -11.75
CA HIS A 349 34.27 7.94 -12.24
C HIS A 349 35.59 8.29 -11.55
N GLU A 350 35.74 8.00 -10.26
CA GLU A 350 37.02 8.25 -9.56
C GLU A 350 38.15 7.28 -9.97
N LEU A 351 37.82 6.19 -10.69
CA LEU A 351 38.78 5.17 -11.13
C LEU A 351 39.30 5.38 -12.55
N ILE A 352 38.72 6.31 -13.32
CA ILE A 352 39.07 6.50 -14.73
C ILE A 352 40.22 7.48 -14.93
N GLU A 353 40.95 7.28 -16.02
CA GLU A 353 41.87 8.24 -16.59
C GLU A 353 41.57 8.41 -18.09
N GLY A 354 41.63 9.63 -18.60
CA GLY A 354 41.37 9.91 -20.03
C GLY A 354 39.95 10.35 -20.34
N ASP A 355 39.68 10.53 -21.62
CA ASP A 355 38.39 11.03 -22.12
C ASP A 355 37.41 9.88 -22.30
N ILE A 356 36.22 9.99 -21.68
CA ILE A 356 35.15 8.99 -21.77
C ILE A 356 34.66 8.86 -23.22
N LYS A 357 34.57 7.61 -23.69
CA LYS A 357 34.04 7.26 -25.02
C LYS A 357 32.73 6.49 -24.92
N LYS A 358 32.63 5.58 -23.95
CA LYS A 358 31.46 4.72 -23.77
C LYS A 358 31.15 4.48 -22.29
N LEU A 359 29.86 4.48 -21.97
CA LEU A 359 29.30 4.15 -20.67
C LEU A 359 28.32 2.99 -20.84
N THR A 360 28.59 1.87 -20.18
CA THR A 360 27.68 0.71 -20.13
C THR A 360 27.08 0.60 -18.74
N ILE A 361 25.75 0.56 -18.68
CA ILE A 361 24.94 0.55 -17.46
C ILE A 361 24.14 -0.76 -17.43
N GLU A 362 24.54 -1.70 -16.57
CA GLU A 362 23.82 -2.97 -16.38
C GLU A 362 23.03 -2.93 -15.06
N LEU A 363 21.70 -3.04 -15.15
CA LEU A 363 20.78 -2.93 -14.00
C LEU A 363 19.89 -4.17 -13.90
N TYR A 364 19.64 -4.66 -12.68
CA TYR A 364 18.64 -5.70 -12.46
C TYR A 364 17.23 -5.26 -12.91
N PRO A 365 16.30 -6.21 -13.17
CA PRO A 365 15.05 -5.91 -13.89
C PRO A 365 14.19 -4.79 -13.29
N GLU A 366 14.12 -4.68 -11.96
CA GLU A 366 13.34 -3.63 -11.30
C GLU A 366 13.95 -2.22 -11.53
N LEU A 367 15.28 -2.08 -11.46
CA LEU A 367 15.94 -0.81 -11.79
C LEU A 367 15.90 -0.52 -13.28
N PHE A 368 16.06 -1.54 -14.12
CA PHE A 368 15.94 -1.37 -15.56
C PHE A 368 14.54 -0.87 -15.97
N ALA A 369 13.48 -1.35 -15.30
CA ALA A 369 12.13 -0.84 -15.46
C ALA A 369 11.97 0.63 -15.02
N ARG A 370 12.80 1.10 -14.08
CA ARG A 370 12.81 2.49 -13.56
C ARG A 370 13.83 3.41 -14.24
N ARG A 371 14.33 3.03 -15.42
CA ARG A 371 15.38 3.77 -16.15
C ARG A 371 15.11 5.25 -16.39
N ALA A 372 13.85 5.67 -16.44
CA ALA A 372 13.47 7.08 -16.62
C ALA A 372 14.01 8.00 -15.52
N ILE A 373 14.13 7.50 -14.28
CA ILE A 373 14.63 8.29 -13.15
C ILE A 373 16.09 8.00 -12.80
N ASN A 374 16.59 6.79 -13.10
CA ASN A 374 17.93 6.41 -12.64
C ASN A 374 19.04 6.70 -13.65
N ILE A 375 18.77 6.62 -14.95
CA ILE A 375 19.78 6.88 -15.98
C ILE A 375 20.32 8.31 -15.92
N PRO A 376 19.51 9.36 -15.73
CA PRO A 376 20.06 10.71 -15.59
C PRO A 376 21.01 10.84 -14.40
N GLY A 377 20.71 10.19 -13.27
CA GLY A 377 21.58 10.14 -12.10
C GLY A 377 22.87 9.35 -12.36
N ILE A 378 22.78 8.18 -12.98
CA ILE A 378 23.94 7.34 -13.33
C ILE A 378 24.86 8.08 -14.30
N VAL A 379 24.33 8.69 -15.36
CA VAL A 379 25.12 9.47 -16.33
C VAL A 379 25.74 10.69 -15.66
N MET A 380 25.01 11.39 -14.80
CA MET A 380 25.52 12.50 -14.01
C MET A 380 26.74 12.09 -13.17
N GLY A 381 26.63 10.96 -12.46
CA GLY A 381 27.69 10.43 -11.62
C GLY A 381 28.89 9.89 -12.40
N ALA A 382 28.64 9.10 -13.46
CA ALA A 382 29.68 8.45 -14.26
C ALA A 382 30.45 9.43 -15.16
N VAL A 383 29.75 10.38 -15.79
CA VAL A 383 30.37 11.26 -16.79
C VAL A 383 30.93 12.53 -16.16
N PHE A 384 30.22 13.11 -15.19
CA PHE A 384 30.57 14.41 -14.63
C PHE A 384 31.07 14.36 -13.18
N GLY A 385 31.10 13.17 -12.55
CA GLY A 385 31.47 13.02 -11.15
C GLY A 385 30.53 13.72 -10.16
N ALA A 386 29.38 14.19 -10.65
CA ALA A 386 28.51 15.09 -9.90
C ALA A 386 27.80 14.36 -8.74
N PRO A 387 27.59 15.04 -7.59
CA PRO A 387 26.99 14.44 -6.41
C PRO A 387 25.50 14.15 -6.64
N THR A 388 24.93 13.26 -5.83
CA THR A 388 23.51 12.90 -5.89
C THR A 388 22.57 14.09 -5.64
N SER A 389 23.07 15.20 -5.12
CA SER A 389 22.31 16.41 -4.82
C SER A 389 22.25 17.41 -5.99
N ASP A 390 22.99 17.19 -7.07
CA ASP A 390 23.11 18.13 -8.19
C ASP A 390 21.88 18.07 -9.12
N TYR A 391 20.85 18.82 -8.77
CA TYR A 391 19.59 18.88 -9.52
C TYR A 391 19.77 19.49 -10.91
N GLU A 392 20.67 20.47 -11.05
CA GLU A 392 20.93 21.11 -12.34
C GLU A 392 21.53 20.12 -13.32
N MET A 393 22.56 19.37 -12.87
CA MET A 393 23.21 18.37 -13.72
C MET A 393 22.29 17.20 -14.02
N TYR A 394 21.47 16.74 -13.05
CA TYR A 394 20.52 15.64 -13.27
C TYR A 394 19.58 15.88 -14.46
N ASN A 395 19.09 17.12 -14.63
CA ASN A 395 18.14 17.45 -15.70
C ASN A 395 18.77 17.50 -17.10
N VAL A 396 20.09 17.66 -17.19
CA VAL A 396 20.80 17.88 -18.47
C VAL A 396 21.86 16.82 -18.76
N SER A 397 22.16 15.92 -17.83
CA SER A 397 23.29 14.98 -17.89
C SER A 397 23.26 14.09 -19.14
N VAL A 398 22.09 13.50 -19.43
CA VAL A 398 21.91 12.61 -20.58
C VAL A 398 22.11 13.37 -21.89
N GLN A 399 21.48 14.54 -22.02
CA GLN A 399 21.61 15.37 -23.22
C GLN A 399 23.06 15.79 -23.44
N LYS A 400 23.73 16.31 -22.39
CA LYS A 400 25.13 16.71 -22.48
C LYS A 400 26.06 15.56 -22.84
N ALA A 401 25.87 14.39 -22.26
CA ALA A 401 26.70 13.22 -22.57
C ALA A 401 26.55 12.80 -24.04
N VAL A 402 25.33 12.85 -24.59
CA VAL A 402 25.08 12.59 -26.02
C VAL A 402 25.72 13.68 -26.90
N GLU A 403 25.62 14.96 -26.52
CA GLU A 403 26.27 16.07 -27.25
C GLU A 403 27.81 15.98 -27.24
N MET A 404 28.38 15.40 -26.18
CA MET A 404 29.82 15.10 -26.08
C MET A 404 30.24 13.88 -26.92
N GLY A 405 29.29 13.18 -27.56
CA GLY A 405 29.55 12.01 -28.38
C GLY A 405 29.85 10.74 -27.57
N ILE A 406 29.41 10.67 -26.31
CA ILE A 406 29.58 9.48 -25.46
C ILE A 406 28.50 8.45 -25.83
N GLU A 407 28.93 7.24 -26.16
CA GLU A 407 28.03 6.11 -26.37
C GLU A 407 27.48 5.63 -25.02
N ILE A 408 26.16 5.54 -24.87
CA ILE A 408 25.51 5.06 -23.64
C ILE A 408 24.73 3.79 -23.96
N ASP A 409 25.15 2.68 -23.36
CA ASP A 409 24.50 1.38 -23.48
C ASP A 409 23.79 1.02 -22.17
N ILE A 410 22.52 0.62 -22.24
CA ILE A 410 21.68 0.31 -21.08
C ILE A 410 21.23 -1.14 -21.21
N VAL A 411 21.67 -1.96 -20.28
CA VAL A 411 21.53 -3.42 -20.32
C VAL A 411 20.68 -3.89 -19.14
N GLU A 412 19.74 -4.79 -19.42
CA GLU A 412 18.99 -5.49 -18.38
C GLU A 412 19.82 -6.68 -17.87
N GLY A 413 20.32 -6.54 -16.64
CA GLY A 413 21.00 -7.61 -15.91
C GLY A 413 20.02 -8.65 -15.37
N LYS A 414 20.52 -9.86 -15.10
CA LYS A 414 19.70 -10.99 -14.62
C LYS A 414 19.83 -11.26 -13.12
N GLU A 415 20.87 -10.72 -12.49
CA GLU A 415 21.13 -10.93 -11.08
C GLU A 415 20.33 -9.96 -10.22
N GLU A 416 19.77 -10.45 -9.11
CA GLU A 416 19.00 -9.62 -8.19
C GLU A 416 19.86 -8.49 -7.60
N SER A 417 19.30 -7.28 -7.56
CA SER A 417 19.94 -6.08 -7.01
C SER A 417 21.23 -5.62 -7.71
N ILE A 418 21.68 -6.24 -8.81
CA ILE A 418 22.90 -5.81 -9.50
C ILE A 418 22.76 -4.40 -10.08
N GLN A 419 23.81 -3.60 -9.88
CA GLN A 419 24.04 -2.37 -10.61
C GLN A 419 25.55 -2.32 -10.96
N LYS A 420 25.86 -2.53 -12.22
CA LYS A 420 27.23 -2.57 -12.72
C LYS A 420 27.44 -1.43 -13.71
N ILE A 421 28.47 -0.63 -13.45
CA ILE A 421 28.85 0.52 -14.25
C ILE A 421 30.19 0.24 -14.88
N THR A 422 30.29 0.38 -16.20
CA THR A 422 31.55 0.26 -16.94
C THR A 422 31.79 1.53 -17.74
N ILE A 423 32.94 2.14 -17.57
CA ILE A 423 33.35 3.36 -18.29
C ILE A 423 34.58 3.01 -19.14
N GLU A 424 34.45 3.16 -20.45
CA GLU A 424 35.55 3.04 -21.41
C GLU A 424 36.03 4.43 -21.81
N THR A 425 37.33 4.64 -21.66
CA THR A 425 38.04 5.87 -22.03
C THR A 425 39.03 5.60 -23.16
N ASP A 426 39.69 6.63 -23.65
CA ASP A 426 40.80 6.49 -24.59
C ASP A 426 42.07 5.85 -24.00
N LYS A 427 42.18 5.74 -22.67
CA LYS A 427 43.36 5.18 -21.99
C LYS A 427 43.11 3.85 -21.28
N MET A 428 41.90 3.63 -20.79
CA MET A 428 41.57 2.48 -19.95
C MET A 428 40.07 2.17 -19.92
N THR A 429 39.74 1.03 -19.32
CA THR A 429 38.38 0.67 -18.95
C THR A 429 38.31 0.52 -17.43
N ALA A 430 37.40 1.26 -16.79
CA ALA A 430 37.07 1.07 -15.38
C ALA A 430 35.70 0.38 -15.26
N MET A 431 35.54 -0.39 -14.20
CA MET A 431 34.29 -1.10 -13.92
C MET A 431 34.05 -1.14 -12.42
N VAL A 432 32.80 -0.96 -12.01
CA VAL A 432 32.35 -1.11 -10.62
C VAL A 432 31.11 -2.00 -10.60
N ASP A 433 31.20 -3.14 -9.92
CA ASP A 433 30.11 -4.09 -9.73
C ASP A 433 29.60 -4.01 -8.29
N THR A 434 28.33 -3.65 -8.14
CA THR A 434 27.72 -3.45 -6.83
C THR A 434 26.32 -4.04 -6.72
N LEU A 435 25.88 -4.27 -5.49
CA LEU A 435 24.48 -4.59 -5.18
C LEU A 435 23.79 -3.40 -4.52
N ASN A 436 22.61 -3.06 -5.01
CA ASN A 436 21.78 -1.99 -4.45
C ASN A 436 21.23 -2.37 -3.07
N ARG A 437 21.27 -1.43 -2.10
CA ARG A 437 20.79 -1.62 -0.71
C ARG A 437 19.91 -0.48 -0.20
N GLY A 438 19.46 0.40 -1.09
CA GLY A 438 18.62 1.54 -0.75
C GLY A 438 19.32 2.59 0.13
N GLY A 439 18.74 3.79 0.21
CA GLY A 439 19.32 4.86 1.02
C GLY A 439 20.65 5.41 0.50
N GLY A 440 20.96 5.25 -0.80
CA GLY A 440 22.24 5.67 -1.38
C GLY A 440 23.42 4.73 -1.08
N ARG A 441 23.15 3.61 -0.39
CA ARG A 441 24.14 2.61 0.05
C ARG A 441 24.27 1.48 -0.94
N LEU A 442 25.41 0.81 -0.97
CA LEU A 442 25.69 -0.31 -1.86
C LEU A 442 26.65 -1.33 -1.25
N VAL A 443 26.58 -2.57 -1.72
CA VAL A 443 27.65 -3.58 -1.50
C VAL A 443 28.60 -3.50 -2.67
N LEU A 444 29.89 -3.25 -2.43
CA LEU A 444 30.92 -3.25 -3.46
C LEU A 444 31.49 -4.66 -3.61
N ARG A 445 31.23 -5.31 -4.75
CA ARG A 445 31.62 -6.71 -4.98
C ARG A 445 32.94 -6.82 -5.69
N ASP A 446 33.10 -6.05 -6.76
CA ASP A 446 34.28 -6.06 -7.60
C ASP A 446 34.49 -4.69 -8.24
N ALA A 447 35.74 -4.37 -8.58
CA ALA A 447 36.06 -3.19 -9.37
C ALA A 447 37.38 -3.34 -10.14
N THR A 448 37.41 -2.75 -11.33
CA THR A 448 38.61 -2.61 -12.18
C THR A 448 38.93 -1.11 -12.31
N PRO A 449 40.20 -0.69 -12.11
CA PRO A 449 41.42 -1.50 -12.01
C PRO A 449 41.67 -2.15 -10.63
N SER A 450 41.04 -1.68 -9.56
CA SER A 450 41.27 -2.20 -8.21
C SER A 450 40.07 -2.01 -7.28
N LEU A 451 39.68 -3.10 -6.61
CA LEU A 451 38.66 -3.08 -5.56
C LEU A 451 39.06 -2.19 -4.37
N GLU A 452 40.35 -2.15 -4.02
CA GLU A 452 40.83 -1.30 -2.92
C GLU A 452 40.83 0.18 -3.29
N GLU A 453 41.04 0.53 -4.55
CA GLU A 453 40.90 1.91 -5.02
C GLU A 453 39.43 2.33 -5.06
N ALA A 454 38.53 1.43 -5.45
CA ALA A 454 37.09 1.67 -5.40
C ALA A 454 36.59 1.92 -3.96
N LYS A 455 37.12 1.17 -2.97
CA LYS A 455 36.82 1.43 -1.54
C LYS A 455 37.33 2.80 -1.08
N LYS A 456 38.55 3.19 -1.47
CA LYS A 456 39.10 4.51 -1.16
C LYS A 456 38.30 5.64 -1.82
N ALA A 457 37.86 5.44 -3.06
CA ALA A 457 36.97 6.36 -3.76
C ALA A 457 35.64 6.51 -3.01
N ALA A 458 35.03 5.40 -2.59
CA ALA A 458 33.81 5.43 -1.78
C ALA A 458 34.00 6.22 -0.47
N GLU A 459 35.09 5.97 0.26
CA GLU A 459 35.43 6.70 1.49
C GLU A 459 35.63 8.21 1.24
N LYS A 460 36.39 8.57 0.20
CA LYS A 460 36.61 9.97 -0.22
C LYS A 460 35.29 10.68 -0.54
N LEU A 461 34.38 9.98 -1.22
CA LEU A 461 33.07 10.48 -1.61
C LEU A 461 32.02 10.38 -0.50
N GLN A 462 32.39 9.86 0.68
CA GLN A 462 31.52 9.61 1.83
C GLN A 462 30.35 8.64 1.51
N ILE A 463 30.54 7.77 0.53
CA ILE A 463 29.57 6.76 0.12
C ILE A 463 29.63 5.59 1.11
N VAL A 464 28.46 5.21 1.62
CA VAL A 464 28.34 4.15 2.62
C VAL A 464 28.36 2.79 1.92
N LEU A 465 29.43 2.04 2.14
CA LEU A 465 29.52 0.63 1.79
C LEU A 465 28.87 -0.21 2.90
N VAL A 466 28.08 -1.21 2.52
CA VAL A 466 27.51 -2.21 3.41
C VAL A 466 27.92 -3.60 2.94
N ASP A 467 27.87 -4.58 3.84
CA ASP A 467 28.23 -5.97 3.56
C ASP A 467 27.07 -6.77 2.92
#